data_AF-A0A3M1CAA5-F1
#
_entry.id   AF-A0A3M1CAA5-F1
#
_cell.length_a   1.000
_cell.length_b   1.000
_cell.length_c   1.000
_cell.angle_alpha   90.00
_cell.angle_beta   90.00
_cell.angle_gamma   90.00
#
_symmetry.space_group_name_H-M   'P 1'
#
loop_
_entity.id
_entity.type
_entity.pdbx_description
1 polymer ?
#
loop_
_entity_poly.entity_id
_entity_poly.type
_entity_poly.pdbx_seq_one_letter_code
_entity_poly.pdbx_strand_id
1 'polypeptide(L)'
;MLILKIKTLLSLLTFKRVKNYCLLIISFYLSRLFKKPFVWAYPYAISIEPTTACNLACPACPSGLKEFTRPTGNITSETVANILQQLHPYLFHVNFYFQGEPLIHPKIFEFIQMAVQKKIFTLISTNAHFLSKENCEKLIRSG
;
A
#
# COMPACT_ATOMS: atom_id res chain seq x y z
N MET A 1 13.79 18.55 5.66
CA MET A 1 12.87 17.38 5.60
C MET A 1 11.55 17.68 4.87
N LEU A 2 10.88 18.82 5.12
CA LEU A 2 9.60 19.18 4.48
C LEU A 2 9.70 19.36 2.95
N ILE A 3 10.77 20.01 2.49
CA ILE A 3 11.02 20.29 1.05
C ILE A 3 11.23 18.99 0.24
N LEU A 4 11.89 17.98 0.83
CA LEU A 4 12.06 16.67 0.19
C LEU A 4 10.71 15.97 -0.01
N LYS A 5 9.84 15.99 1.01
CA LYS A 5 8.50 15.40 0.92
C LYS A 5 7.66 16.04 -0.19
N ILE A 6 7.74 17.36 -0.35
CA ILE A 6 7.03 18.10 -1.39
C ILE A 6 7.56 17.73 -2.78
N LYS A 7 8.89 17.67 -2.98
CA LYS A 7 9.47 17.25 -4.27
C LYS A 7 9.06 15.83 -4.66
N THR A 8 9.10 14.89 -3.73
CA THR A 8 8.64 13.51 -3.97
C THR A 8 7.17 13.51 -4.36
N LEU A 9 6.31 14.21 -3.61
CA LEU A 9 4.88 14.29 -3.93
C LEU A 9 4.62 14.89 -5.31
N LEU A 10 5.29 15.98 -5.65
CA LEU A 10 5.17 16.64 -6.96
C LEU A 10 5.62 15.72 -8.10
N SER A 11 6.68 14.92 -7.88
CA SER A 11 7.17 13.97 -8.89
C SER A 11 6.18 12.85 -9.22
N LEU A 12 5.21 12.61 -8.34
CA LEU A 12 4.16 11.61 -8.51
C LEU A 12 2.92 12.18 -9.22
N LEU A 13 2.84 13.49 -9.44
CA LEU A 13 1.68 14.07 -10.11
C LEU A 13 1.65 13.70 -11.58
N THR A 14 0.50 13.19 -12.03
CA THR A 14 0.18 13.01 -13.44
C THR A 14 -1.21 13.59 -13.68
N PHE A 15 -1.52 13.96 -14.92
CA PHE A 15 -2.85 14.45 -15.27
C PHE A 15 -3.97 13.48 -14.84
N LYS A 16 -3.75 12.16 -15.03
CA LYS A 16 -4.69 11.12 -14.61
C LYS A 16 -4.90 11.09 -13.10
N ARG A 17 -3.82 11.20 -12.31
CA ARG A 17 -3.89 11.23 -10.83
C ARG A 17 -4.59 12.49 -10.31
N VAL A 18 -4.28 13.65 -10.87
CA VAL A 18 -4.92 14.93 -10.51
C VAL A 18 -6.42 14.87 -10.83
N LYS A 19 -6.78 14.46 -12.06
CA LYS A 19 -8.18 14.27 -12.46
C LYS A 19 -8.90 13.30 -11.53
N ASN A 20 -8.30 12.15 -11.22
CA ASN A 20 -8.87 11.14 -10.32
C ASN A 20 -9.10 11.71 -8.91
N TYR A 21 -8.14 12.47 -8.38
CA TYR A 21 -8.27 13.11 -7.07
C TYR A 21 -9.37 14.18 -7.05
N CYS A 22 -9.50 15.00 -8.10
CA CYS A 22 -10.61 15.94 -8.24
C CYS A 22 -11.96 15.21 -8.28
N LEU A 23 -12.07 14.13 -9.07
CA LEU A 23 -13.30 13.31 -9.13
C LEU A 23 -13.64 12.72 -7.76
N LEU A 24 -12.64 12.23 -7.01
CA LEU A 24 -12.81 11.67 -5.66
C LEU A 24 -13.42 12.71 -4.71
N ILE A 25 -12.84 13.92 -4.69
CA ILE A 25 -13.29 15.01 -3.83
C ILE A 25 -14.71 15.45 -4.21
N ILE A 26 -14.97 15.67 -5.49
CA ILE A 26 -16.28 16.11 -5.98
C ILE A 26 -17.34 15.06 -5.66
N SER A 27 -17.08 13.78 -5.99
CA SER A 27 -18.06 12.71 -5.79
C SER A 27 -18.32 12.46 -4.30
N PHE A 28 -17.31 12.63 -3.42
CA PHE A 28 -17.48 12.58 -1.96
C PHE A 28 -18.42 13.68 -1.45
N TYR A 29 -18.20 14.93 -1.84
CA TYR A 29 -19.04 16.04 -1.38
C TYR A 29 -20.47 15.94 -1.93
N LEU A 30 -20.66 15.55 -3.19
CA LEU A 30 -21.98 15.26 -3.75
C LEU A 30 -22.66 14.11 -3.01
N SER A 31 -21.91 13.06 -2.67
CA SER A 31 -22.47 11.92 -1.91
C SER A 31 -22.98 12.34 -0.55
N ARG A 32 -22.25 13.22 0.13
CA ARG A 32 -22.65 13.79 1.42
C ARG A 32 -23.87 14.69 1.27
N LEU A 33 -23.90 15.56 0.25
CA LEU A 33 -24.99 16.51 0.03
C LEU A 33 -26.32 15.81 -0.28
N PHE A 34 -26.30 14.84 -1.20
CA PHE A 34 -27.50 14.16 -1.67
C PHE A 34 -27.82 12.86 -0.91
N LYS A 35 -26.97 12.46 0.05
CA LYS A 35 -27.09 11.20 0.80
C LYS A 35 -27.21 9.96 -0.10
N LYS A 36 -26.52 9.98 -1.24
CA LYS A 36 -26.49 8.89 -2.24
C LYS A 36 -25.04 8.59 -2.62
N PRO A 37 -24.64 7.33 -2.84
CA PRO A 37 -23.26 7.02 -3.17
C PRO A 37 -22.92 7.39 -4.63
N PHE A 38 -22.10 8.42 -4.81
CA PHE A 38 -21.44 8.75 -6.07
C PHE A 38 -19.95 8.35 -5.99
N VAL A 39 -19.58 7.29 -6.71
CA VAL A 39 -18.20 6.78 -6.76
C VAL A 39 -17.69 6.91 -8.19
N TRP A 40 -17.03 8.03 -8.50
CA TRP A 40 -16.56 8.34 -9.85
C TRP A 40 -15.05 8.21 -10.02
N ALA A 41 -14.33 8.04 -8.93
CA ALA A 41 -12.88 7.93 -8.91
C ALA A 41 -12.43 6.52 -8.58
N TYR A 42 -11.27 6.15 -9.14
CA TYR A 42 -10.50 5.00 -8.67
C TYR A 42 -9.85 5.31 -7.32
N PRO A 43 -9.45 4.29 -6.54
CA PRO A 43 -8.69 4.49 -5.32
C PRO A 43 -7.45 5.35 -5.57
N TYR A 44 -7.23 6.37 -4.74
CA TYR A 44 -5.99 7.16 -4.76
C TYR A 44 -4.87 6.50 -3.93
N ALA A 45 -5.24 5.55 -3.07
CA ALA A 45 -4.38 4.82 -2.17
C ALA A 45 -4.93 3.41 -1.93
N ILE A 46 -4.05 2.43 -1.76
CA ILE A 46 -4.43 1.05 -1.41
C ILE A 46 -3.48 0.48 -0.38
N SER A 47 -3.96 -0.54 0.34
CA SER A 47 -3.12 -1.44 1.11
C SER A 47 -3.13 -2.82 0.47
N ILE A 48 -1.97 -3.46 0.39
CA ILE A 48 -1.81 -4.85 -0.06
C ILE A 48 -1.25 -5.64 1.11
N GLU A 49 -1.95 -6.70 1.52
CA GLU A 49 -1.45 -7.63 2.53
C GLU A 49 -0.42 -8.58 1.91
N PRO A 50 0.88 -8.52 2.27
CA PRO A 50 1.87 -9.41 1.68
C PRO A 50 1.75 -10.83 2.21
N THR A 51 1.50 -10.94 3.52
CA THR A 51 1.39 -12.20 4.25
C THR A 51 0.46 -12.03 5.44
N THR A 52 -0.24 -13.10 5.82
CA THR A 52 -0.94 -13.18 7.11
C THR A 52 -0.03 -13.62 8.27
N ALA A 53 1.20 -14.06 7.98
CA ALA A 53 2.14 -14.54 8.98
C ALA A 53 2.68 -13.38 9.84
N CYS A 54 2.79 -13.59 11.15
CA CYS A 54 3.41 -12.67 12.09
C CYS A 54 4.16 -13.46 13.16
N ASN A 55 5.30 -12.94 13.62
CA ASN A 55 6.09 -13.53 14.70
C ASN A 55 5.60 -13.13 16.10
N LEU A 56 4.65 -12.19 16.21
CA LEU A 56 4.08 -11.73 17.48
C LEU A 56 2.67 -12.28 17.70
N ALA A 57 2.28 -12.34 18.97
CA ALA A 57 0.96 -12.81 19.43
C ALA A 57 0.17 -11.68 20.12
N CYS A 58 -0.03 -10.55 19.43
CA CYS A 58 -0.72 -9.39 20.00
C CYS A 58 -2.21 -9.71 20.31
N PRO A 59 -2.72 -9.41 21.51
CA PRO A 59 -4.04 -9.88 21.97
C PRO A 59 -5.23 -9.21 21.28
N ALA A 60 -5.00 -8.13 20.53
CA ALA A 60 -6.04 -7.41 19.78
C ALA A 60 -5.91 -7.59 18.25
N CYS A 61 -5.03 -8.48 17.78
CA CYS A 61 -4.76 -8.69 16.36
C CYS A 61 -5.20 -10.09 15.92
N PRO A 62 -6.02 -10.24 14.86
CA PRO A 62 -6.40 -11.55 14.35
C PRO A 62 -5.22 -12.46 14.01
N SER A 63 -4.12 -11.91 13.48
CA SER A 63 -2.89 -12.67 13.23
C SER A 63 -2.19 -13.14 14.50
N GLY A 64 -2.21 -12.31 15.54
CA GLY A 64 -1.62 -12.63 16.83
C GLY A 64 -2.41 -13.69 17.60
N LEU A 65 -3.74 -13.59 17.56
CA LEU A 65 -4.67 -14.59 18.08
C LEU A 65 -4.74 -15.85 17.20
N LYS A 66 -4.27 -15.76 15.96
CA LYS A 66 -4.44 -16.79 14.90
C LYS A 66 -5.91 -17.11 14.61
N GLU A 67 -6.78 -16.13 14.81
CA GLU A 67 -8.22 -16.22 14.60
C GLU A 67 -8.61 -15.50 13.32
N PHE A 68 -8.48 -16.19 12.19
CA PHE A 68 -8.91 -15.67 10.89
C PHE A 68 -10.27 -16.27 10.51
N THR A 69 -11.19 -15.41 10.08
CA THR A 69 -12.47 -15.82 9.46
C THR A 69 -12.36 -15.97 7.94
N ARG A 70 -11.18 -15.71 7.37
CA ARG A 70 -10.87 -15.71 5.94
C ARG A 70 -9.62 -16.57 5.66
N PRO A 71 -9.36 -16.95 4.40
CA PRO A 71 -8.14 -17.66 4.03
C PRO A 71 -6.88 -16.90 4.44
N THR A 72 -5.87 -17.65 4.86
CA THR A 72 -4.52 -17.18 5.21
C THR A 72 -3.53 -17.55 4.12
N GLY A 73 -2.39 -16.85 4.08
CA GLY A 73 -1.32 -17.16 3.13
C GLY A 73 -0.47 -15.97 2.74
N ASN A 74 0.25 -16.17 1.64
CA ASN A 74 1.13 -15.19 1.02
C ASN A 74 0.54 -14.76 -0.32
N ILE A 75 0.52 -13.46 -0.59
CA ILE A 75 0.10 -12.96 -1.90
C ILE A 75 1.15 -13.31 -2.96
N THR A 76 0.71 -13.61 -4.19
CA THR A 76 1.62 -13.96 -5.28
C THR A 76 2.16 -12.72 -6.01
N SER A 77 3.35 -12.82 -6.60
CA SER A 77 3.94 -11.75 -7.41
C SER A 77 3.04 -11.36 -8.58
N GLU A 78 2.39 -12.33 -9.21
CA GLU A 78 1.47 -12.13 -10.34
C GLU A 78 0.27 -11.30 -9.90
N THR A 79 -0.28 -11.58 -8.72
CA THR A 79 -1.41 -10.82 -8.16
C THR A 79 -1.00 -9.39 -7.88
N VAL A 80 0.16 -9.18 -7.24
CA VAL A 80 0.70 -7.82 -6.98
C VAL A 80 0.94 -7.08 -8.31
N ALA A 81 1.55 -7.73 -9.30
CA ALA A 81 1.79 -7.15 -10.62
C ALA A 81 0.49 -6.71 -11.28
N ASN A 82 -0.53 -7.56 -11.26
CA ASN A 82 -1.84 -7.29 -11.85
C ASN A 82 -2.56 -6.12 -11.15
N ILE A 83 -2.52 -6.07 -9.82
CA ILE A 83 -3.10 -4.96 -9.05
C ILE A 83 -2.41 -3.64 -9.41
N LEU A 84 -1.07 -3.62 -9.34
CA LEU A 84 -0.29 -2.40 -9.62
C LEU A 84 -0.43 -1.98 -11.09
N GLN A 85 -0.49 -2.91 -12.03
CA GLN A 85 -0.69 -2.60 -13.45
C GLN A 85 -2.03 -1.90 -13.69
N GLN A 86 -3.12 -2.37 -13.07
CA GLN A 86 -4.44 -1.78 -13.22
C GLN A 86 -4.57 -0.41 -12.55
N LEU A 87 -3.94 -0.22 -11.39
CA LEU A 87 -4.21 0.94 -10.53
C LEU A 87 -3.15 2.05 -10.60
N HIS A 88 -1.93 1.77 -11.09
CA HIS A 88 -0.85 2.77 -11.13
C HIS A 88 -1.18 4.12 -11.78
N PRO A 89 -2.08 4.24 -12.79
CA PRO A 89 -2.39 5.54 -13.39
C PRO A 89 -3.14 6.47 -12.43
N TYR A 90 -3.69 5.94 -11.33
CA TYR A 90 -4.56 6.65 -10.38
C TYR A 90 -4.00 6.70 -8.97
N LEU A 91 -3.17 5.72 -8.57
CA LEU A 91 -2.59 5.63 -7.24
C LEU A 91 -1.50 6.66 -6.98
N PHE A 92 -1.57 7.30 -5.82
CA PHE A 92 -0.48 8.08 -5.24
C PHE A 92 0.44 7.22 -4.37
N HIS A 93 -0.15 6.32 -3.56
CA HIS A 93 0.64 5.47 -2.69
C HIS A 93 0.05 4.06 -2.51
N VAL A 94 0.92 3.12 -2.13
CA VAL A 94 0.59 1.76 -1.70
C VAL A 94 1.23 1.48 -0.35
N ASN A 95 0.46 0.88 0.55
CA ASN A 95 0.97 0.37 1.83
C ASN A 95 1.02 -1.16 1.80
N PHE A 96 2.21 -1.75 1.93
CA PHE A 96 2.35 -3.21 2.03
C PHE A 96 2.18 -3.66 3.48
N TYR A 97 0.94 -3.63 3.96
CA TYR A 97 0.59 -3.99 5.34
C TYR A 97 -0.91 -4.21 5.52
N PHE A 98 -1.28 -5.23 6.32
CA PHE A 98 -2.61 -5.36 6.93
C PHE A 98 -2.54 -6.23 8.20
N GLN A 99 -2.86 -7.53 8.13
CA GLN A 99 -2.88 -8.46 9.26
C GLN A 99 -1.72 -9.46 9.17
N GLY A 100 -0.49 -8.97 9.38
CA GLY A 100 0.74 -9.78 9.37
C GLY A 100 1.98 -8.90 9.54
N GLU A 101 3.17 -9.49 9.43
CA GLU A 101 4.45 -8.78 9.40
C GLU A 101 5.03 -8.83 7.97
N PRO A 102 5.08 -7.70 7.24
CA PRO A 102 5.48 -7.69 5.83
C PRO A 102 6.90 -8.19 5.60
N LEU A 103 7.83 -7.99 6.55
CA LEU A 103 9.22 -8.43 6.40
C LEU A 103 9.40 -9.96 6.50
N ILE A 104 8.36 -10.71 6.86
CA ILE A 104 8.36 -12.19 6.78
C ILE A 104 8.16 -12.66 5.34
N HIS A 105 7.51 -11.85 4.48
CA HIS A 105 7.25 -12.27 3.11
C HIS A 105 8.55 -12.26 2.27
N PRO A 106 8.94 -13.39 1.65
CA PRO A 106 10.25 -13.52 1.00
C PRO A 106 10.45 -12.56 -0.19
N LYS A 107 9.35 -12.09 -0.80
CA LYS A 107 9.37 -11.18 -1.95
C LYS A 107 8.97 -9.73 -1.63
N ILE A 108 8.96 -9.33 -0.35
CA ILE A 108 8.53 -7.98 0.02
C ILE A 108 9.32 -6.88 -0.71
N PHE A 109 10.64 -7.05 -0.85
CA PHE A 109 11.49 -6.08 -1.53
C PHE A 109 11.21 -6.00 -3.05
N GLU A 110 10.84 -7.11 -3.68
CA GLU A 110 10.39 -7.17 -5.09
C GLU A 110 9.09 -6.36 -5.25
N PHE A 111 8.14 -6.54 -4.33
CA PHE A 111 6.86 -5.82 -4.38
C PHE A 111 7.04 -4.30 -4.24
N ILE A 112 7.96 -3.87 -3.35
CA ILE A 112 8.32 -2.46 -3.21
C ILE A 112 8.89 -1.93 -4.53
N GLN A 113 9.84 -2.64 -5.15
CA GLN A 113 10.43 -2.25 -6.43
C GLN A 113 9.39 -2.14 -7.54
N MET A 114 8.45 -3.10 -7.64
CA MET A 114 7.37 -3.08 -8.62
C MET A 114 6.49 -1.83 -8.52
N ALA A 115 6.20 -1.38 -7.29
CA ALA A 115 5.43 -0.15 -7.06
C ALA A 115 6.23 1.12 -7.41
N VAL A 116 7.50 1.17 -7.02
CA VAL A 116 8.40 2.30 -7.27
C VAL A 116 8.65 2.51 -8.76
N GLN A 117 8.86 1.43 -9.52
CA GLN A 117 9.00 1.48 -10.98
C GLN A 117 7.78 2.11 -11.67
N LYS A 118 6.59 2.01 -11.07
CA LYS A 118 5.36 2.64 -11.55
C LYS A 118 5.13 4.04 -10.95
N LYS A 119 6.15 4.63 -10.31
CA LYS A 119 6.10 5.92 -9.63
C LYS A 119 4.95 5.97 -8.62
N ILE A 120 4.82 4.94 -7.79
CA ILE A 120 3.87 4.91 -6.68
C ILE A 120 4.69 5.09 -5.40
N PHE A 121 4.24 5.98 -4.50
CA PHE A 121 4.89 6.12 -3.20
C PHE A 121 4.61 4.87 -2.35
N THR A 122 5.66 4.27 -1.79
CA THR A 122 5.52 2.99 -1.09
C THR A 122 5.71 3.18 0.41
N LEU A 123 4.85 2.53 1.18
CA LEU A 123 4.87 2.50 2.64
C LEU A 123 4.88 1.04 3.11
N ILE A 124 5.53 0.80 4.24
CA ILE A 124 5.41 -0.44 5.00
C ILE A 124 5.15 -0.09 6.47
N SER A 125 4.46 -0.96 7.19
CA SER A 125 4.34 -0.91 8.64
C SER A 125 4.87 -2.22 9.20
N THR A 126 5.84 -2.15 10.11
CA THR A 126 6.56 -3.31 10.65
C THR A 126 6.64 -3.21 12.17
N ASN A 127 6.66 -4.37 12.85
CA ASN A 127 6.91 -4.49 14.28
C ASN A 127 8.40 -4.33 14.66
N ALA A 128 9.27 -4.11 13.67
CA ALA A 128 10.70 -3.87 13.80
C ALA A 128 11.58 -5.07 14.21
N HIS A 129 11.04 -6.27 14.46
CA HIS A 129 11.85 -7.45 14.82
C HIS A 129 12.79 -7.91 13.69
N PHE A 130 12.46 -7.57 12.44
CA PHE A 130 13.23 -7.95 11.26
C PHE A 130 14.08 -6.80 10.68
N LEU A 131 14.24 -5.68 11.40
CA LEU A 131 15.10 -4.57 10.97
C LEU A 131 16.58 -4.83 11.27
N SER A 132 17.14 -5.87 10.63
CA SER A 132 18.59 -6.08 10.58
C SER A 132 19.26 -5.04 9.68
N LYS A 133 20.57 -4.85 9.82
CA LYS A 133 21.35 -3.97 8.91
C LYS A 133 21.10 -4.32 7.45
N GLU A 134 21.11 -5.60 7.12
CA GLU A 134 20.86 -6.10 5.76
C GLU A 134 19.46 -5.75 5.27
N ASN A 135 18.42 -5.98 6.09
CA ASN A 135 17.05 -5.68 5.70
C ASN A 135 16.81 -4.17 5.56
N CYS A 136 17.41 -3.35 6.42
CA CYS A 136 17.38 -1.89 6.29
C CYS A 136 18.03 -1.44 4.97
N GLU A 137 19.18 -1.99 4.59
CA GLU A 137 19.82 -1.70 3.30
C GLU A 137 18.94 -2.13 2.11
N LYS A 138 18.31 -3.31 2.18
CA LYS A 138 17.37 -3.78 1.16
C LYS A 138 16.15 -2.86 1.04
N LEU A 139 15.56 -2.41 2.15
CA LEU A 139 14.45 -1.46 2.17
C LEU A 139 14.82 -0.16 1.45
N ILE A 140 15.92 0.48 1.85
CA ILE A 140 16.40 1.73 1.25
C ILE A 140 16.67 1.56 -0.25
N ARG A 141 17.26 0.44 -0.66
CA ARG A 141 17.58 0.16 -2.08
C ARG A 141 16.34 -0.18 -2.90
N SER A 142 15.32 -0.76 -2.29
CA SER A 142 14.09 -1.15 -2.98
C SER A 142 13.19 0.03 -3.36
N GLY A 143 13.31 1.17 -2.66
CA GLY A 143 12.54 2.38 -2.95
C GLY A 143 12.57 3.43 -1.85
#